data_AF-A0A1Q9SDF0-F1
#
_entry.id   AF-A0A1Q9SDF0-F1
#
_cell.length_a   1.000
_cell.length_b   1.000
_cell.length_c   1.000
_cell.angle_alpha   90.00
_cell.angle_beta   90.00
_cell.angle_gamma   90.00
#
_symmetry.space_group_name_H-M   'P 1'
#
loop_
_entity.id
_entity.type
_entity.pdbx_description
1 polymer ?
#
loop_
_entity_poly.entity_id
_entity_poly.type
_entity_poly.pdbx_seq_one_letter_code
_entity_poly.pdbx_strand_id
1 'polypeptide(L)'
;MTAIVPSTPGSAGARRSGIRASRHCAGSGRATCGVVDRPSGSSRDGGPHGETIEFLVEDLLARPADRTVLVDYFGVLPCHLARLVSRPGHAAFLVPTPEFRRAALTRRYADPERARANWGDLDPADALEARIGRDALWDAEVVRQAGELGLPLFTVDGSRSVEQTADALARQFRLGTVR
;
A
#
# COMPACT_ATOMS: atom_id res chain seq x y z
N MET A 1 -3.09 -3.03 5.78
CA MET A 1 -3.14 -2.01 4.72
C MET A 1 -3.74 -2.62 3.47
N THR A 2 -4.80 -2.05 2.92
CA THR A 2 -5.77 -2.83 2.14
C THR A 2 -6.02 -2.26 0.74
N ALA A 3 -5.93 -3.08 -0.30
CA ALA A 3 -6.23 -2.73 -1.70
C ALA A 3 -7.26 -3.67 -2.33
N ILE A 4 -8.15 -3.13 -3.17
CA ILE A 4 -9.14 -3.90 -3.95
C ILE A 4 -8.98 -3.59 -5.44
N VAL A 5 -8.90 -4.62 -6.27
CA VAL A 5 -9.00 -4.50 -7.73
C VAL A 5 -10.40 -4.97 -8.15
N PRO A 6 -11.29 -4.11 -8.68
CA PRO A 6 -12.53 -4.59 -9.29
C PRO A 6 -12.39 -4.81 -10.79
N SER A 7 -13.20 -5.75 -11.25
CA SER A 7 -13.44 -6.06 -12.65
C SER A 7 -14.39 -5.05 -13.31
N THR A 8 -14.11 -4.72 -14.56
CA THR A 8 -15.05 -4.04 -15.47
C THR A 8 -15.67 -5.10 -16.40
N PRO A 9 -16.99 -5.08 -16.66
CA PRO A 9 -17.59 -6.00 -17.62
C PRO A 9 -17.44 -5.47 -19.06
N GLY A 10 -16.79 -6.27 -19.90
CA GLY A 10 -17.10 -6.50 -21.33
C GLY A 10 -16.94 -5.35 -22.34
N SER A 11 -15.98 -5.51 -23.27
CA SER A 11 -16.31 -5.57 -24.71
C SER A 11 -15.17 -6.23 -25.50
N ALA A 12 -15.56 -7.15 -26.37
CA ALA A 12 -14.69 -7.92 -27.23
C ALA A 12 -14.20 -7.11 -28.44
N GLY A 13 -12.94 -7.36 -28.83
CA GLY A 13 -12.50 -7.31 -30.23
C GLY A 13 -11.84 -6.01 -30.72
N ALA A 14 -10.52 -6.02 -30.85
CA ALA A 14 -9.81 -5.52 -32.05
C ALA A 14 -8.33 -5.91 -32.00
N ARG A 15 -7.89 -6.72 -32.97
CA ARG A 15 -6.47 -6.83 -33.35
C ARG A 15 -6.08 -5.59 -34.14
N ARG A 16 -4.90 -5.01 -33.87
CA ARG A 16 -3.84 -4.64 -34.84
C ARG A 16 -2.81 -3.67 -34.21
N SER A 17 -1.55 -4.09 -34.30
CA SER A 17 -0.37 -3.33 -34.76
C SER A 17 -0.51 -1.80 -34.85
N GLY A 18 0.41 -1.08 -34.21
CA GLY A 18 0.75 0.28 -34.63
C GLY A 18 1.39 1.14 -33.56
N ILE A 19 2.70 0.99 -33.37
CA ILE A 19 3.53 2.05 -32.78
C ILE A 19 3.48 3.25 -33.73
N ARG A 20 2.82 4.34 -33.31
CA ARG A 20 3.14 5.71 -33.70
C ARG A 20 2.37 6.69 -32.83
N ALA A 21 3.07 7.37 -31.92
CA ALA A 21 2.63 8.65 -31.39
C ALA A 21 3.65 9.70 -31.85
N SER A 22 3.18 10.68 -32.62
CA SER A 22 3.94 11.88 -32.95
C SER A 22 3.19 13.11 -32.46
N ARG A 23 3.97 13.98 -31.81
CA ARG A 23 3.82 15.42 -31.55
C ARG A 23 2.94 15.91 -30.39
N HIS A 24 3.67 16.46 -29.41
CA HIS A 24 3.60 17.81 -28.85
C HIS A 24 2.25 18.31 -28.29
N CYS A 25 2.23 18.47 -26.97
CA CYS A 25 1.73 19.67 -26.32
C CYS A 25 2.68 20.04 -25.17
N ALA A 26 3.10 21.30 -25.15
CA ALA A 26 3.95 21.91 -24.14
C ALA A 26 3.17 22.30 -22.88
N GLY A 27 3.86 22.29 -21.74
CA GLY A 27 3.54 23.15 -20.59
C GLY A 27 2.50 22.64 -19.59
N SER A 28 2.94 21.88 -18.58
CA SER A 28 2.71 22.22 -17.16
C SER A 28 3.58 21.31 -16.28
N GLY A 29 4.22 21.89 -15.27
CA GLY A 29 5.12 21.19 -14.35
C GLY A 29 4.41 20.07 -13.61
N ARG A 30 4.57 18.84 -14.08
CA ARG A 30 4.35 17.63 -13.29
C ARG A 30 5.70 17.20 -12.74
N ALA A 31 5.76 16.98 -11.44
CA ALA A 31 6.81 16.16 -10.86
C ALA A 31 6.70 14.78 -11.52
N THR A 32 7.57 14.52 -12.48
CA THR A 32 7.80 13.18 -12.99
C THR A 32 8.34 12.38 -11.82
N CYS A 33 7.52 11.53 -11.22
CA CYS A 33 8.03 10.35 -10.54
C CYS A 33 8.78 9.59 -11.63
N GLY A 34 10.10 9.75 -11.65
CA GLY A 34 10.98 9.20 -12.67
C GLY A 34 10.85 7.69 -12.66
N VAL A 35 10.06 7.16 -13.59
CA VAL A 35 10.28 5.80 -14.07
C VAL A 35 11.56 5.92 -14.88
N VAL A 36 12.67 5.45 -14.29
CA VAL A 36 13.88 5.21 -15.05
C VAL A 36 13.52 4.18 -16.09
N ASP A 37 13.46 4.60 -17.35
CA ASP A 37 13.32 3.71 -18.49
C ASP A 37 14.56 2.79 -18.48
N ARG A 38 14.40 1.53 -18.08
CA ARG A 38 15.53 0.59 -17.98
C ARG A 38 15.71 -0.13 -19.30
N PRO A 39 16.91 -0.11 -19.91
CA PRO A 39 17.23 -1.00 -21.01
C PRO A 39 17.27 -2.44 -20.49
N SER A 40 16.71 -3.34 -21.30
CA SER A 40 16.66 -4.78 -21.06
C SER A 40 18.07 -5.35 -20.97
N GLY A 41 18.53 -5.69 -19.76
CA GLY A 41 19.69 -6.54 -19.56
C GLY A 41 20.71 -6.00 -18.56
N SER A 42 20.52 -6.31 -17.28
CA SER A 42 21.60 -6.72 -16.37
C SER A 42 21.03 -7.00 -14.99
N SER A 43 21.15 -8.25 -14.60
CA SER A 43 20.94 -8.76 -13.25
C SER A 43 22.08 -8.27 -12.34
N ARG A 44 21.72 -7.50 -11.30
CA ARG A 44 22.39 -7.46 -9.99
C ARG A 44 21.56 -6.64 -8.99
N ASP A 45 21.04 -7.39 -8.02
CA ASP A 45 20.87 -7.09 -6.59
C ASP A 45 19.90 -5.97 -6.19
N GLY A 46 18.64 -6.39 -6.03
CA GLY A 46 17.55 -5.64 -5.41
C GLY A 46 17.54 -5.71 -3.88
N GLY A 47 16.94 -4.68 -3.30
CA GLY A 47 16.45 -4.66 -1.92
C GLY A 47 15.89 -3.28 -1.54
N PRO A 48 14.88 -3.16 -0.65
CA PRO A 48 13.75 -4.06 -0.42
C PRO A 48 12.41 -3.37 -0.77
N HIS A 49 11.40 -4.15 -1.20
CA HIS A 49 9.95 -3.80 -1.25
C HIS A 49 9.31 -3.24 -2.53
N GLY A 50 10.04 -3.14 -3.64
CA GLY A 50 9.42 -2.97 -4.98
C GLY A 50 9.34 -4.26 -5.78
N GLU A 51 10.33 -5.14 -5.65
CA GLU A 51 10.49 -6.34 -6.49
C GLU A 51 9.39 -7.39 -6.32
N THR A 52 8.66 -7.37 -5.20
CA THR A 52 7.59 -8.34 -4.92
C THR A 52 6.21 -7.84 -5.33
N ILE A 53 6.04 -6.53 -5.59
CA ILE A 53 4.70 -6.01 -5.91
C ILE A 53 4.24 -6.51 -7.28
N GLU A 54 5.17 -6.66 -8.23
CA GLU A 54 4.87 -7.18 -9.56
C GLU A 54 4.37 -8.61 -9.48
N PHE A 55 5.01 -9.48 -8.70
CA PHE A 55 4.52 -10.84 -8.44
C PHE A 55 3.14 -10.87 -7.76
N LEU A 56 2.91 -9.99 -6.77
CA LEU A 56 1.60 -9.89 -6.14
C LEU A 56 0.53 -9.48 -7.15
N VAL A 57 0.84 -8.53 -8.05
CA VAL A 57 -0.07 -8.08 -9.10
C VAL A 57 -0.36 -9.19 -10.10
N GLU A 58 0.66 -9.91 -10.55
CA GLU A 58 0.52 -11.07 -11.43
C GLU A 58 -0.42 -12.12 -10.83
N ASP A 59 -0.20 -12.48 -9.57
CA ASP A 59 -1.04 -13.44 -8.85
C ASP A 59 -2.49 -12.96 -8.74
N LEU A 60 -2.70 -11.66 -8.47
CA LEU A 60 -4.04 -11.08 -8.38
C LEU A 60 -4.77 -11.06 -9.73
N LEU A 61 -4.06 -10.73 -10.81
CA LEU A 61 -4.59 -10.72 -12.17
C LEU A 61 -4.92 -12.13 -12.69
N ALA A 62 -4.23 -13.15 -12.18
CA ALA A 62 -4.52 -14.55 -12.48
C ALA A 62 -5.80 -15.07 -11.78
N ARG A 63 -6.34 -14.33 -10.79
CA ARG A 63 -7.56 -14.76 -10.09
C ARG A 63 -8.81 -14.51 -10.94
N PRO A 64 -9.86 -15.34 -10.78
CA PRO A 64 -11.16 -15.08 -11.39
C PRO A 64 -11.68 -13.68 -11.05
N ALA A 65 -12.08 -12.95 -12.10
CA ALA A 65 -12.60 -11.59 -12.02
C ALA A 65 -14.07 -11.51 -11.53
N ASP A 66 -14.67 -12.65 -11.18
CA ASP A 66 -16.05 -12.79 -10.74
C ASP A 66 -16.27 -12.42 -9.27
N ARG A 67 -15.20 -12.15 -8.52
CA ARG A 67 -15.23 -11.85 -7.09
C ARG A 67 -14.33 -10.67 -6.74
N THR A 68 -14.76 -9.91 -5.75
CA THR A 68 -13.94 -8.85 -5.16
C THR A 68 -12.84 -9.47 -4.30
N VAL A 69 -11.58 -9.07 -4.54
CA VAL A 69 -10.43 -9.51 -3.73
C VAL A 69 -9.94 -8.34 -2.86
N LEU A 70 -9.78 -8.62 -1.58
CA LEU A 70 -9.20 -7.71 -0.60
C LEU A 70 -7.77 -8.14 -0.30
N VAL A 71 -6.80 -7.25 -0.50
CA VAL A 71 -5.38 -7.55 -0.35
C VAL A 71 -4.86 -6.77 0.84
N ASP A 72 -4.36 -7.44 1.87
CA ASP A 72 -3.68 -6.81 3.01
C ASP A 72 -2.17 -7.08 2.95
N TYR A 73 -1.35 -6.02 2.84
CA TYR A 73 0.11 -6.16 2.83
C TYR A 73 0.82 -4.93 3.41
N PHE A 74 1.86 -5.15 4.23
CA PHE A 74 2.52 -4.10 5.03
C PHE A 74 3.78 -3.47 4.40
N GLY A 75 4.13 -3.80 3.15
CA GLY A 75 5.31 -3.26 2.46
C GLY A 75 5.01 -2.48 1.17
N VAL A 76 3.74 -2.14 0.91
CA VAL A 76 3.38 -1.40 -0.31
C VAL A 76 3.38 0.10 -0.03
N LEU A 77 4.05 0.88 -0.89
CA LEU A 77 3.99 2.34 -0.86
C LEU A 77 2.86 2.87 -1.77
N PRO A 78 2.32 4.07 -1.50
CA PRO A 78 1.27 4.66 -2.33
C PRO A 78 1.61 4.74 -3.83
N CYS A 79 2.86 5.03 -4.19
CA CYS A 79 3.31 5.09 -5.58
C CYS A 79 3.20 3.74 -6.32
N HIS A 80 3.34 2.62 -5.60
CA HIS A 80 3.19 1.29 -6.19
C HIS A 80 1.73 1.02 -6.58
N LEU A 81 0.76 1.48 -5.78
CA LEU A 81 -0.67 1.25 -6.04
C LEU A 81 -1.29 2.26 -7.00
N ALA A 82 -0.76 3.48 -7.07
CA ALA A 82 -1.38 4.56 -7.83
C ALA A 82 -1.65 4.22 -9.30
N ARG A 83 -0.83 3.35 -9.91
CA ARG A 83 -1.00 2.90 -11.30
C ARG A 83 -1.89 1.65 -11.45
N LEU A 84 -2.14 0.95 -10.36
CA LEU A 84 -2.85 -0.33 -10.33
C LEU A 84 -4.34 -0.15 -9.97
N VAL A 85 -4.68 0.87 -9.19
CA VAL A 85 -6.05 1.11 -8.74
C VAL A 85 -6.87 1.91 -9.75
N SER A 86 -8.07 1.42 -10.08
CA SER A 86 -8.96 2.12 -11.03
C SER A 86 -9.59 3.41 -10.49
N ARG A 87 -9.62 3.60 -9.16
CA ARG A 87 -10.02 4.84 -8.48
C ARG A 87 -9.29 4.98 -7.13
N PRO A 88 -9.10 6.19 -6.61
CA PRO A 88 -8.42 6.39 -5.33
C PRO A 88 -9.02 5.61 -4.16
N GLY A 89 -10.35 5.51 -4.08
CA GLY A 89 -11.05 4.77 -3.03
C GLY A 89 -10.89 3.24 -3.05
N HIS A 90 -10.09 2.69 -3.96
CA HIS A 90 -9.71 1.26 -3.96
C HIS A 90 -8.45 0.96 -3.14
N ALA A 91 -7.74 1.99 -2.66
CA ALA A 91 -6.66 1.84 -1.71
C ALA A 91 -7.02 2.56 -0.41
N ALA A 92 -6.58 2.00 0.72
CA ALA A 92 -6.63 2.67 2.01
C ALA A 92 -5.31 2.43 2.76
N PHE A 93 -4.70 3.53 3.20
CA PHE A 93 -3.48 3.51 4.01
C PHE A 93 -3.84 3.89 5.43
N LEU A 94 -3.74 2.93 6.35
CA LEU A 94 -4.00 3.17 7.76
C LEU A 94 -2.71 3.66 8.41
N VAL A 95 -2.72 4.89 8.90
CA VAL A 95 -1.54 5.54 9.49
C VAL A 95 -1.82 5.85 10.96
N PRO A 96 -1.11 5.22 11.90
CA PRO A 96 -1.32 5.49 13.31
C PRO A 96 -0.78 6.86 13.73
N THR A 97 -1.41 7.50 14.71
CA THR A 97 -0.79 8.64 15.40
C THR A 97 0.44 8.18 16.20
N PRO A 98 1.41 9.07 16.50
CA PRO A 98 2.58 8.70 17.29
C PRO A 98 2.23 8.07 18.64
N GLU A 99 1.22 8.62 19.33
CA GLU A 99 0.76 8.17 20.64
C GLU A 99 0.13 6.78 20.54
N PHE A 100 -0.73 6.57 19.53
CA PHE A 100 -1.35 5.29 19.28
C PHE A 100 -0.32 4.22 18.91
N ARG A 101 0.65 4.56 18.03
CA ARG A 101 1.74 3.66 17.62
C ARG A 101 2.53 3.18 18.84
N ARG A 102 2.95 4.11 19.70
CA ARG A 102 3.69 3.80 20.93
C ARG A 102 2.86 2.90 21.84
N ALA A 103 1.63 3.29 22.17
CA ALA A 103 0.77 2.50 23.05
C ALA A 103 0.50 1.08 22.50
N ALA A 104 0.23 0.96 21.20
CA ALA A 104 -0.03 -0.32 20.55
C ALA A 104 1.20 -1.22 20.54
N LEU A 105 2.39 -0.69 20.21
CA LEU A 105 3.63 -1.48 20.20
C LEU A 105 4.07 -1.86 21.62
N THR A 106 4.00 -0.95 22.59
CA THR A 106 4.27 -1.25 24.01
C THR A 106 3.36 -2.37 24.50
N ARG A 107 2.05 -2.29 24.25
CA ARG A 107 1.10 -3.36 24.61
C ARG A 107 1.40 -4.66 23.90
N ARG A 108 1.75 -4.60 22.60
CA ARG A 108 2.02 -5.79 21.78
C ARG A 108 3.25 -6.55 22.28
N TYR A 109 4.26 -5.87 22.79
CA TYR A 109 5.52 -6.47 23.24
C TYR A 109 5.73 -6.42 24.75
N ALA A 110 4.65 -6.22 25.52
CA ALA A 110 4.71 -6.27 26.99
C ALA A 110 4.99 -7.69 27.52
N ASP A 111 4.66 -8.71 26.74
CA ASP A 111 4.99 -10.11 27.02
C ASP A 111 6.47 -10.39 26.68
N PRO A 112 7.32 -10.76 27.65
CA PRO A 112 8.74 -11.02 27.43
C PRO A 112 9.03 -12.16 26.46
N GLU A 113 8.20 -13.21 26.42
CA GLU A 113 8.41 -14.33 25.49
C GLU A 113 8.20 -13.86 24.06
N ARG A 114 7.15 -13.07 23.84
CA ARG A 114 6.87 -12.46 22.55
C ARG A 114 7.93 -11.44 22.13
N ALA A 115 8.41 -10.61 23.07
CA ALA A 115 9.49 -9.68 22.79
C ALA A 115 10.77 -10.42 22.37
N ARG A 116 11.15 -11.47 23.11
CA ARG A 116 12.30 -12.34 22.77
C ARG A 116 12.11 -13.06 21.44
N ALA A 117 10.91 -13.54 21.12
CA ALA A 117 10.64 -14.16 19.83
C ALA A 117 10.76 -13.18 18.65
N ASN A 118 10.59 -11.87 18.87
CA ASN A 118 10.69 -10.85 17.82
C ASN A 118 12.09 -10.25 17.70
N TRP A 119 12.76 -10.02 18.82
CA TRP A 119 13.99 -9.24 18.91
C TRP A 119 15.19 -10.04 19.43
N GLY A 120 15.00 -11.33 19.75
CA GLY A 120 16.05 -12.19 20.28
C GLY A 120 16.55 -11.71 21.64
N ASP A 121 17.86 -11.61 21.77
CA ASP A 121 18.54 -11.20 23.00
C ASP A 121 18.81 -9.69 23.09
N LEU A 122 18.25 -8.90 22.17
CA LEU A 122 18.31 -7.43 22.25
C LEU A 122 17.56 -6.93 23.50
N ASP A 123 18.00 -5.79 24.04
CA ASP A 123 17.25 -5.10 25.09
C ASP A 123 15.85 -4.71 24.55
N PRO A 124 14.75 -5.15 25.20
CA PRO A 124 13.41 -4.91 24.70
C PRO A 124 13.01 -3.43 24.63
N ALA A 125 13.55 -2.57 25.51
CA ALA A 125 13.22 -1.15 25.49
C ALA A 125 13.91 -0.47 24.30
N ASP A 126 15.19 -0.76 24.09
CA ASP A 126 15.95 -0.22 22.94
C ASP A 126 15.36 -0.71 21.61
N ALA A 127 15.02 -2.00 21.52
CA ALA A 127 14.40 -2.58 20.33
C ALA A 127 13.02 -1.97 20.03
N LEU A 128 12.23 -1.67 21.07
CA LEU A 128 10.94 -0.99 20.95
C LEU A 128 11.12 0.44 20.43
N GLU A 129 12.06 1.22 20.98
CA GLU A 129 12.32 2.59 20.50
C GLU A 129 12.80 2.61 19.05
N ALA A 130 13.71 1.70 18.69
CA ALA A 130 14.18 1.55 17.32
C ALA A 130 13.01 1.20 16.37
N ARG A 131 12.12 0.29 16.78
CA ARG A 131 10.91 -0.06 16.03
C ARG A 131 9.98 1.13 15.85
N ILE A 132 9.72 1.90 16.90
CA ILE A 132 8.87 3.10 16.87
C ILE A 132 9.47 4.12 15.90
N GLY A 133 10.77 4.39 16.00
CA GLY A 133 11.47 5.34 15.14
C GLY A 133 11.41 4.94 13.66
N ARG A 134 11.68 3.66 13.36
CA ARG A 134 11.61 3.16 11.99
C ARG A 134 10.18 3.22 11.42
N ASP A 135 9.18 2.80 12.18
CA ASP A 135 7.79 2.82 11.73
C ASP A 135 7.28 4.27 11.56
N ALA A 136 7.79 5.24 12.34
CA ALA A 136 7.49 6.66 12.14
C ALA A 136 8.02 7.21 10.80
N LEU A 137 9.22 6.80 10.38
CA LEU A 137 9.76 7.17 9.07
C LEU A 137 8.93 6.60 7.92
N TRP A 138 8.48 5.35 8.06
CA TRP A 138 7.60 4.71 7.09
C TRP A 138 6.26 5.44 6.98
N ASP A 139 5.63 5.75 8.12
CA ASP A 139 4.36 6.45 8.16
C ASP A 139 4.46 7.85 7.53
N ALA A 140 5.55 8.57 7.78
CA ALA A 140 5.81 9.87 7.14
C ALA A 140 5.88 9.77 5.61
N GLU A 141 6.57 8.74 5.10
CA GLU A 141 6.68 8.52 3.65
C GLU A 141 5.35 8.12 3.02
N VAL A 142 4.57 7.26 3.68
CA VAL A 142 3.20 6.90 3.25
C VAL A 142 2.31 8.15 3.20
N VAL A 143 2.32 8.99 4.24
CA VAL A 143 1.53 10.22 4.28
C VAL A 143 1.92 11.16 3.15
N ARG A 144 3.22 11.37 2.94
CA ARG A 144 3.75 12.24 1.89
C ARG A 144 3.29 11.78 0.51
N GLN A 145 3.55 10.52 0.16
CA GLN A 145 3.18 9.99 -1.16
C GLN A 145 1.66 9.96 -1.37
N ALA A 146 0.89 9.55 -0.37
CA ALA A 146 -0.57 9.51 -0.49
C ALA A 146 -1.15 10.91 -0.73
N GLY A 147 -0.62 11.93 -0.03
CA GLY A 147 -0.98 13.33 -0.27
C GLY A 147 -0.66 13.79 -1.70
N GLU A 148 0.55 13.52 -2.19
CA GLU A 148 0.97 13.86 -3.55
C GLU A 148 0.15 13.16 -4.64
N LEU A 149 -0.31 11.93 -4.37
CA LEU A 149 -1.04 11.10 -5.32
C LEU A 149 -2.57 11.22 -5.17
N GLY A 150 -3.05 11.99 -4.20
CA GLY A 150 -4.49 12.11 -3.90
C GLY A 150 -5.12 10.80 -3.44
N LEU A 151 -4.35 9.92 -2.79
CA LEU A 151 -4.83 8.64 -2.29
C LEU A 151 -5.38 8.75 -0.86
N PRO A 152 -6.44 8.00 -0.50
CA PRO A 152 -7.07 8.13 0.81
C PRO A 152 -6.18 7.62 1.95
N LEU A 153 -5.96 8.47 2.94
CA LEU A 153 -5.37 8.11 4.23
C LEU A 153 -6.47 7.88 5.27
N PHE A 154 -6.22 6.95 6.19
CA PHE A 154 -7.07 6.71 7.34
C PHE A 154 -6.23 6.81 8.62
N THR A 155 -6.38 7.90 9.36
CA THR A 155 -5.67 8.08 10.64
C THR A 155 -6.24 7.14 11.71
N VAL A 156 -5.35 6.46 12.43
CA VAL A 156 -5.70 5.58 13.56
C VAL A 156 -5.16 6.20 14.85
N ASP A 157 -6.06 6.80 15.62
CA ASP A 157 -5.77 7.47 16.90
C ASP A 157 -6.38 6.74 18.11
N GLY A 158 -7.15 5.67 17.88
CA GLY A 158 -7.86 4.93 18.92
C GLY A 158 -9.23 5.50 19.29
N SER A 159 -9.70 6.57 18.65
CA SER A 159 -11.05 7.14 18.87
C SER A 159 -12.17 6.27 18.29
N ARG A 160 -11.86 5.48 17.25
CA ARG A 160 -12.78 4.54 16.61
C ARG A 160 -12.51 3.12 17.09
N SER A 161 -13.58 2.35 17.30
CA SER A 161 -13.46 0.91 17.46
C SER A 161 -12.96 0.24 16.16
N VAL A 162 -12.57 -1.03 16.28
CA VAL A 162 -12.17 -1.83 15.12
C VAL A 162 -13.33 -1.98 14.14
N GLU A 163 -14.54 -2.21 14.65
CA GLU A 163 -15.77 -2.35 13.87
C GLU A 163 -16.11 -1.06 13.13
N GLN A 164 -16.03 0.08 13.82
CA GLN A 164 -16.26 1.39 13.18
C GLN A 164 -15.24 1.69 12.08
N THR A 165 -13.98 1.27 12.28
CA THR A 165 -12.92 1.39 11.28
C THR A 165 -13.19 0.48 10.08
N ALA A 166 -13.54 -0.78 10.33
CA ALA A 166 -13.89 -1.75 9.30
C ALA A 166 -15.09 -1.26 8.47
N ASP A 167 -16.14 -0.75 9.11
CA ASP A 167 -17.32 -0.21 8.45
C ASP A 167 -16.99 1.00 7.56
N ALA A 168 -16.12 1.90 8.03
CA ALA A 168 -15.67 3.04 7.25
C ALA A 168 -14.90 2.61 6.00
N LEU A 169 -14.00 1.64 6.14
CA LEU A 169 -13.22 1.08 5.03
C LEU A 169 -14.11 0.31 4.06
N ALA A 170 -15.07 -0.48 4.55
CA ALA A 170 -16.04 -1.20 3.72
C ALA A 170 -16.85 -0.23 2.86
N ARG A 171 -17.33 0.89 3.43
CA ARG A 171 -18.01 1.95 2.68
C ARG A 171 -17.12 2.58 1.62
N GLN A 172 -15.87 2.92 1.94
CA GLN A 172 -14.90 3.48 0.99
C GLN A 172 -14.66 2.52 -0.19
N PHE A 173 -14.48 1.24 0.12
CA PHE A 173 -14.28 0.18 -0.84
C PHE A 173 -15.55 -0.17 -1.63
N ARG A 174 -16.73 0.28 -1.17
CA ARG A 174 -18.04 -0.12 -1.72
C ARG A 174 -18.27 -1.62 -1.61
N LEU A 175 -17.79 -2.22 -0.53
CA LEU A 175 -18.12 -3.58 -0.17
C LEU A 175 -19.56 -3.61 0.35
N GLY A 176 -20.37 -4.52 -0.17
CA GLY A 176 -21.69 -4.78 0.40
C GLY A 176 -21.53 -5.21 1.86
N THR A 177 -22.39 -4.73 2.74
CA THR A 177 -22.40 -5.16 4.13
C THR A 177 -22.74 -6.65 4.15
N VAL A 178 -21.76 -7.49 4.48
CA VAL A 178 -22.03 -8.90 4.77
C VAL A 178 -22.80 -8.90 6.09
N ARG A 179 -24.11 -9.12 5.99
CA ARG A 179 -24.96 -9.44 7.14
C ARG A 179 -24.75 -10.87 7.56
#